data_AF-A0A8T9MZA4-F1
#
_entry.id   AF-A0A8T9MZA4-F1
#
_cell.length_a   1.000
_cell.length_b   1.000
_cell.length_c   1.000
_cell.angle_alpha   90.00
_cell.angle_beta   90.00
_cell.angle_gamma   90.00
#
_symmetry.space_group_name_H-M   'P 1'
#
loop_
_entity.id
_entity.type
_entity.pdbx_description
1 polymer ?
#
loop_
_entity_poly.entity_id
_entity_poly.type
_entity_poly.pdbx_seq_one_letter_code
_entity_poly.pdbx_strand_id
1 'polypeptide(L)'
;MEIEIIEYGNHKQIFYRNGNGVAQRILVLDLNHQIIQDELSEYDANGKCVANMVFAPDHTTVIDMRKYTENGSEDYRRINGKLVLVQTRTSRKIDEHTAKTEFYNADGELVFYDVFQYENDEIGMVFSNRFDKNGKELDWGNPGSEYRALQNYSDY
;
A
#
# COMPACT_ATOMS: atom_id res chain seq x y z
N MET A 1 -7.29 6.49 -22.60
CA MET A 1 -6.29 5.70 -21.87
C MET A 1 -4.94 6.17 -22.34
N GLU A 2 -4.12 6.62 -21.40
CA GLU A 2 -2.78 7.14 -21.65
C GLU A 2 -1.76 6.10 -21.15
N ILE A 3 -0.64 5.97 -21.87
CA ILE A 3 0.45 5.07 -21.49
C ILE A 3 1.68 5.93 -21.24
N GLU A 4 2.21 5.85 -20.03
CA GLU A 4 3.46 6.50 -19.64
C GLU A 4 4.51 5.42 -19.38
N ILE A 5 5.72 5.66 -19.87
CA ILE A 5 6.84 4.73 -19.76
C ILE A 5 8.00 5.46 -19.09
N ILE A 6 8.47 4.91 -17.97
CA ILE A 6 9.64 5.42 -17.23
C ILE A 6 10.72 4.34 -17.24
N GLU A 7 11.94 4.70 -17.66
CA GLU A 7 13.09 3.80 -17.66
C GLU A 7 14.04 4.17 -16.54
N TYR A 8 14.41 3.15 -15.76
CA TYR A 8 15.41 3.20 -14.70
C TYR A 8 16.63 2.37 -15.12
N GLY A 9 17.78 2.63 -14.51
CA GLY A 9 19.03 1.94 -14.87
C GLY A 9 18.99 0.41 -14.71
N ASN A 10 18.01 -0.14 -13.99
CA ASN A 10 17.87 -1.56 -13.71
C ASN A 10 16.49 -2.15 -14.07
N HIS A 11 15.50 -1.33 -14.43
CA HIS A 11 14.14 -1.79 -14.71
C HIS A 11 13.34 -0.73 -15.48
N LYS A 12 12.15 -1.09 -15.94
CA LYS A 12 11.23 -0.20 -16.65
C LYS A 12 9.86 -0.25 -15.98
N GLN A 13 9.20 0.89 -15.88
CA GLN A 13 7.82 0.99 -15.37
C GLN A 13 6.89 1.50 -16.47
N ILE A 14 5.75 0.84 -16.62
CA ILE A 14 4.69 1.21 -17.57
C ILE A 14 3.43 1.49 -16.77
N PHE A 15 2.92 2.72 -16.88
CA PHE A 15 1.70 3.18 -16.25
C PHE A 15 0.58 3.25 -17.28
N TYR A 16 -0.51 2.56 -17.03
CA TYR A 16 -1.76 2.67 -17.80
C TYR A 16 -2.70 3.59 -17.05
N ARG A 17 -2.93 4.80 -17.58
CA ARG A 17 -3.71 5.86 -16.91
C ARG A 17 -5.10 6.01 -17.51
N ASN A 18 -6.08 6.29 -16.65
CA ASN A 18 -7.44 6.66 -17.07
C ASN A 18 -7.49 8.10 -17.61
N GLY A 19 -8.67 8.56 -18.03
CA GLY A 19 -8.87 9.91 -18.59
C GLY A 19 -8.56 11.07 -17.62
N ASN A 20 -8.43 10.79 -16.32
CA ASN A 20 -8.08 11.77 -15.29
C ASN A 20 -6.59 11.71 -14.90
N GLY A 21 -5.77 10.96 -15.64
CA GLY A 21 -4.34 10.79 -15.36
C GLY A 21 -4.03 9.85 -14.20
N VAL A 22 -5.03 9.18 -13.61
CA VAL A 22 -4.82 8.22 -12.51
C VAL A 22 -4.35 6.89 -13.08
N ALA A 23 -3.22 6.37 -12.59
CA ALA A 23 -2.71 5.06 -12.97
C ALA A 23 -3.67 3.97 -12.48
N GLN A 24 -4.18 3.17 -13.41
CA GLN A 24 -5.03 2.01 -13.12
C GLN A 24 -4.24 0.72 -13.11
N ARG A 25 -3.14 0.64 -13.88
CA ARG A 25 -2.24 -0.52 -13.87
C ARG A 25 -0.80 -0.05 -13.95
N ILE A 26 0.08 -0.71 -13.20
CA ILE A 26 1.52 -0.48 -13.19
C ILE A 26 2.19 -1.82 -13.50
N LEU A 27 2.90 -1.88 -14.62
CA LEU A 27 3.77 -3.01 -14.95
C LEU A 27 5.21 -2.60 -14.71
N VAL A 28 5.94 -3.43 -13.98
CA VAL A 28 7.38 -3.30 -13.78
C VAL A 28 8.06 -4.43 -14.53
N LEU A 29 8.99 -4.08 -15.42
CA LEU A 29 9.74 -4.99 -16.26
C LEU A 29 11.23 -4.94 -15.92
N ASP A 30 11.92 -6.07 -16.03
CA ASP A 30 13.39 -6.08 -16.07
C ASP A 30 13.92 -5.53 -17.41
N LEU A 31 15.25 -5.47 -17.54
CA LEU A 31 15.92 -5.01 -18.78
C LEU A 31 15.73 -5.95 -19.99
N ASN A 32 15.23 -7.17 -19.77
CA ASN A 32 14.88 -8.14 -20.81
C ASN A 32 13.37 -8.16 -21.12
N HIS A 33 12.63 -7.16 -20.63
CA HIS A 33 11.18 -7.04 -20.75
C HIS A 33 10.38 -8.18 -20.08
N GLN A 34 10.96 -8.89 -19.12
CA GLN A 34 10.24 -9.83 -18.27
C GLN A 34 9.49 -9.07 -17.16
N ILE A 35 8.25 -9.45 -16.90
CA ILE A 35 7.43 -8.82 -15.86
C ILE A 35 7.94 -9.27 -14.49
N ILE A 36 8.35 -8.30 -13.67
CA ILE A 36 8.77 -8.49 -12.28
C ILE A 36 7.69 -8.08 -11.28
N GLN A 37 6.78 -7.18 -11.67
CA GLN A 37 5.60 -6.83 -10.87
C GLN A 37 4.47 -6.34 -11.77
N ASP A 38 3.24 -6.70 -11.42
CA ASP A 38 2.01 -6.30 -12.11
C ASP A 38 0.97 -5.90 -11.07
N GLU A 39 0.71 -4.60 -10.96
CA GLU A 39 -0.25 -4.03 -10.02
C GLU A 39 -1.46 -3.44 -10.76
N LEU A 40 -2.67 -3.78 -10.32
CA LEU A 40 -3.94 -3.23 -10.82
C LEU A 40 -4.71 -2.55 -9.69
N SER A 41 -5.17 -1.33 -9.95
CA SER A 41 -6.07 -0.58 -9.08
C SER A 41 -7.51 -0.69 -9.59
N GLU A 42 -8.40 -1.11 -8.70
CA GLU A 42 -9.85 -1.21 -8.92
C GLU A 42 -10.55 0.01 -8.35
N TYR A 43 -11.55 0.49 -9.07
CA TYR A 43 -12.31 1.70 -8.71
C TYR A 43 -13.80 1.42 -8.67
N ASP A 44 -14.51 2.05 -7.73
CA ASP A 44 -15.97 2.03 -7.74
C ASP A 44 -16.55 2.91 -8.87
N ALA A 45 -17.88 2.90 -8.99
CA ALA A 45 -18.60 3.69 -9.99
C ALA A 45 -18.42 5.21 -9.83
N ASN A 46 -17.96 5.69 -8.67
CA ASN A 46 -17.68 7.10 -8.39
C ASN A 46 -16.21 7.45 -8.67
N GLY A 47 -15.38 6.50 -9.10
CA GLY A 47 -13.96 6.69 -9.33
C GLY A 47 -13.12 6.68 -8.05
N LYS A 48 -13.65 6.19 -6.92
CA LYS A 48 -12.86 5.96 -5.70
C LYS A 48 -12.11 4.63 -5.82
N CYS A 49 -10.81 4.62 -5.52
CA CYS A 49 -10.04 3.38 -5.48
C CYS A 49 -10.57 2.49 -4.33
N VAL A 50 -10.93 1.25 -4.66
CA VAL A 50 -11.47 0.25 -3.70
C VAL A 50 -10.47 -0.86 -3.43
N ALA A 51 -9.53 -1.13 -4.33
CA ALA A 51 -8.45 -2.08 -4.09
C ALA A 51 -7.24 -1.85 -4.99
N ASN A 52 -6.06 -2.25 -4.52
CA ASN A 52 -4.88 -2.51 -5.34
C ASN A 52 -4.55 -3.99 -5.24
N MET A 53 -4.25 -4.64 -6.37
CA MET A 53 -3.93 -6.06 -6.45
C MET A 53 -2.58 -6.25 -7.14
N VAL A 54 -1.78 -7.18 -6.62
CA VAL A 54 -0.52 -7.60 -7.24
C VAL A 54 -0.69 -9.01 -7.79
N PHE A 55 -0.31 -9.22 -9.04
CA PHE A 55 -0.41 -10.51 -9.74
C PHE A 55 0.93 -11.24 -9.77
N ALA A 56 0.85 -12.57 -9.80
CA ALA A 56 1.97 -13.43 -10.18
C ALA A 56 2.35 -13.19 -11.65
N PRO A 57 3.52 -13.69 -12.10
CA PRO A 57 3.93 -13.62 -13.51
C PRO A 57 2.96 -14.30 -14.51
N ASP A 58 1.98 -15.08 -14.04
CA ASP A 58 0.92 -15.65 -14.88
C ASP A 58 -0.23 -14.64 -15.19
N HIS A 59 -0.17 -13.43 -14.64
CA HIS A 59 -1.12 -12.31 -14.79
C HIS A 59 -2.56 -12.60 -14.40
N THR A 60 -2.82 -13.73 -13.73
CA THR A 60 -4.18 -14.18 -13.38
C THR A 60 -4.28 -14.52 -11.90
N THR A 61 -3.19 -14.97 -11.29
CA THR A 61 -3.13 -15.28 -9.89
C THR A 61 -2.82 -14.02 -9.07
N VAL A 62 -3.78 -13.55 -8.27
CA VAL A 62 -3.52 -12.49 -7.27
C VAL A 62 -2.69 -13.06 -6.13
N ILE A 63 -1.55 -12.43 -5.85
CA ILE A 63 -0.59 -12.80 -4.79
C ILE A 63 -0.65 -11.89 -3.56
N ASP A 64 -0.97 -10.60 -3.75
CA ASP A 64 -1.21 -9.63 -2.68
C ASP A 64 -2.38 -8.71 -3.09
N MET A 65 -3.15 -8.22 -2.11
CA MET A 65 -4.25 -7.30 -2.33
C MET A 65 -4.39 -6.35 -1.13
N ARG A 66 -4.40 -5.05 -1.40
CA ARG A 66 -4.89 -4.04 -0.46
C ARG A 66 -6.32 -3.68 -0.82
N LYS A 67 -7.25 -3.90 0.08
CA LYS A 67 -8.65 -3.46 -0.04
C LYS A 67 -8.86 -2.21 0.82
N TYR A 68 -9.35 -1.14 0.23
CA TYR A 68 -9.61 0.11 0.95
C TYR A 68 -10.96 0.05 1.67
N THR A 69 -10.98 0.51 2.92
CA THR A 69 -12.18 0.63 3.73
C THR A 69 -12.59 2.11 3.83
N GLU A 70 -13.65 2.41 4.59
CA GLU A 70 -14.07 3.79 4.83
C GLU A 70 -12.97 4.62 5.51
N ASN A 71 -12.25 4.02 6.44
CA ASN A 71 -11.28 4.69 7.31
C ASN A 71 -9.89 4.04 7.29
N GLY A 72 -9.54 3.25 6.27
CA GLY A 72 -8.25 2.57 6.24
C GLY A 72 -8.13 1.52 5.13
N SER A 73 -7.53 0.37 5.46
CA SER A 73 -7.36 -0.72 4.50
C SER A 73 -7.17 -2.09 5.16
N GLU A 74 -7.42 -3.14 4.40
CA GLU A 74 -7.14 -4.54 4.73
C GLU A 74 -6.13 -5.07 3.71
N ASP A 75 -5.00 -5.62 4.17
CA ASP A 75 -3.96 -6.18 3.32
C ASP A 75 -4.04 -7.73 3.39
N TYR A 76 -4.14 -8.35 2.21
CA TYR A 76 -4.34 -9.79 2.04
C TYR A 76 -3.20 -10.41 1.24
N ARG A 77 -2.83 -11.65 1.59
CA ARG A 77 -1.77 -12.40 0.91
C ARG A 77 -2.17 -13.79 0.51
N ARG A 78 -1.62 -14.27 -0.59
CA ARG A 78 -1.81 -15.65 -1.01
C ARG A 78 -0.97 -16.60 -0.17
N ILE A 79 -1.61 -17.34 0.73
CA ILE A 79 -1.00 -18.38 1.57
C ILE A 79 -1.74 -19.69 1.29
N ASN A 80 -1.00 -20.74 0.91
CA ASN A 80 -1.57 -22.04 0.58
C ASN A 80 -2.73 -21.96 -0.44
N GLY A 81 -2.57 -21.11 -1.46
CA GLY A 81 -3.53 -20.92 -2.55
C GLY A 81 -4.76 -20.07 -2.23
N LYS A 82 -4.85 -19.49 -1.02
CA LYS A 82 -5.97 -18.63 -0.61
C LYS A 82 -5.47 -17.23 -0.23
N LEU A 83 -6.27 -16.20 -0.52
CA LEU A 83 -6.03 -14.87 0.04
C LEU A 83 -6.43 -14.87 1.52
N VAL A 84 -5.46 -14.57 2.38
CA VAL A 84 -5.57 -14.54 3.84
C VAL A 84 -5.28 -13.12 4.29
N LEU A 85 -6.13 -12.57 5.16
CA LEU A 85 -5.90 -11.27 5.78
C LEU A 85 -4.62 -11.35 6.63
N VAL A 86 -3.69 -10.44 6.41
CA VAL A 86 -2.43 -10.40 7.17
C VAL A 86 -2.28 -9.14 8.01
N GLN A 87 -2.94 -8.05 7.61
CA GLN A 87 -2.83 -6.77 8.30
C GLN A 87 -4.06 -5.91 8.07
N THR A 88 -4.48 -5.19 9.09
CA THR A 88 -5.51 -4.15 8.98
C THR A 88 -4.92 -2.81 9.36
N ARG A 89 -5.30 -1.77 8.63
CA ARG A 89 -4.93 -0.38 8.88
C ARG A 89 -6.18 0.42 9.17
N THR A 90 -6.14 1.24 10.21
CA THR A 90 -7.22 2.18 10.55
C THR A 90 -6.64 3.57 10.78
N SER A 91 -7.19 4.57 10.11
CA SER A 91 -6.81 5.97 10.21
C SER A 91 -7.96 6.77 10.84
N ARG A 92 -7.63 7.61 11.83
CA ARG A 92 -8.58 8.56 12.44
C ARG A 92 -7.90 9.89 12.75
N LYS A 93 -8.67 10.98 12.67
CA LYS A 93 -8.26 12.25 13.29
C LYS A 93 -8.31 12.11 14.81
N ILE A 94 -7.29 12.61 15.50
CA ILE A 94 -7.29 12.76 16.97
C ILE A 94 -7.85 14.13 17.32
N ASP A 95 -7.43 15.15 16.57
CA ASP A 95 -7.88 16.54 16.69
C ASP A 95 -7.79 17.23 15.31
N GLU A 96 -7.96 18.55 15.27
CA GLU A 96 -7.92 19.33 14.03
C GLU A 96 -6.55 19.30 13.35
N HIS A 97 -5.48 19.09 14.10
CA HIS A 97 -4.11 19.17 13.63
C HIS A 97 -3.38 17.82 13.59
N THR A 98 -3.95 16.77 14.17
CA THR A 98 -3.29 15.47 14.38
C THR A 98 -4.15 14.31 13.92
N ALA A 99 -3.55 13.38 13.19
CA ALA A 99 -4.16 12.12 12.79
C ALA A 99 -3.29 10.95 13.19
N LYS A 100 -3.94 9.81 13.43
CA LYS A 100 -3.32 8.56 13.82
C LYS A 100 -3.70 7.49 12.82
N THR A 101 -2.71 6.71 12.39
CA THR A 101 -2.91 5.50 11.61
C THR A 101 -2.38 4.31 12.41
N GLU A 102 -3.26 3.41 12.81
CA GLU A 102 -2.94 2.20 13.56
C GLU A 102 -2.85 1.00 12.62
N PHE A 103 -1.89 0.12 12.86
CA PHE A 103 -1.64 -1.11 12.11
C PHE A 103 -1.81 -2.31 13.02
N TYR A 104 -2.66 -3.25 12.61
CA TYR A 104 -3.03 -4.45 13.35
C TYR A 104 -2.60 -5.71 12.60
N ASN A 105 -2.19 -6.74 13.32
CA ASN A 105 -1.91 -8.06 12.74
C ASN A 105 -3.22 -8.80 12.38
N ALA A 106 -3.10 -10.00 11.82
CA ALA A 106 -4.23 -10.83 11.42
C ALA A 106 -5.17 -11.23 12.58
N ASP A 107 -4.65 -11.26 13.81
CA ASP A 107 -5.42 -11.56 15.02
C ASP A 107 -6.11 -10.32 15.62
N GLY A 108 -5.92 -9.15 15.01
CA GLY A 108 -6.50 -7.88 15.45
C GLY A 108 -5.71 -7.18 16.55
N GLU A 109 -4.49 -7.62 16.85
CA GLU A 109 -3.63 -6.99 17.85
C GLU A 109 -2.88 -5.81 17.24
N LEU A 110 -2.79 -4.71 17.98
CA LEU A 110 -2.03 -3.53 17.55
C LEU A 110 -0.54 -3.88 17.48
N VAL A 111 0.08 -3.59 16.33
CA VAL A 111 1.51 -3.75 16.11
C VAL A 111 2.24 -2.44 16.38
N PHE A 112 1.86 -1.39 15.64
CA PHE A 112 2.40 -0.04 15.75
C PHE A 112 1.38 0.98 15.23
N TYR A 113 1.69 2.27 15.40
CA TYR A 113 0.93 3.34 14.79
C TYR A 113 1.82 4.50 14.35
N ASP A 114 1.37 5.17 13.29
CA ASP A 114 1.95 6.38 12.75
C ASP A 114 1.10 7.59 13.17
N VAL A 115 1.76 8.68 13.53
CA VAL A 115 1.16 9.98 13.83
C VAL A 115 1.51 10.95 12.71
N PHE A 116 0.50 11.67 12.23
CA PHE A 116 0.61 12.70 11.21
C PHE A 116 0.15 14.03 11.81
N GLN A 117 0.83 15.11 11.46
CA GLN A 117 0.53 16.45 11.94
C GLN A 117 0.52 17.45 10.78
N TYR A 118 -0.23 18.54 10.92
CA TYR A 118 -0.08 19.67 10.00
C TYR A 118 1.22 20.40 10.32
N GLU A 119 2.06 20.61 9.31
CA GLU A 119 3.04 21.68 9.39
C GLU A 119 2.34 23.01 9.20
N ASN A 120 2.85 24.04 9.88
CA ASN A 120 2.27 25.35 10.18
C ASN A 120 1.66 26.19 9.02
N ASP A 121 1.48 25.67 7.80
CA ASP A 121 0.94 26.38 6.63
C ASP A 121 0.04 25.49 5.72
N GLU A 122 -0.91 24.76 6.31
CA GLU A 122 -2.17 24.23 5.71
C GLU A 122 -2.13 23.40 4.40
N ILE A 123 -0.99 22.86 3.95
CA ILE A 123 -0.97 21.96 2.78
C ILE A 123 -0.73 20.51 3.21
N GLY A 124 -1.80 19.89 3.74
CA GLY A 124 -1.84 18.46 4.05
C GLY A 124 -1.16 18.07 5.36
N MET A 125 -1.39 16.82 5.79
CA MET A 125 -0.77 16.27 6.99
C MET A 125 0.54 15.56 6.61
N VAL A 126 1.62 15.88 7.30
CA VAL A 126 2.91 15.23 7.14
C VAL A 126 3.08 14.14 8.20
N PHE A 127 3.88 13.12 7.87
CA PHE A 127 4.27 12.14 8.86
C PHE A 127 5.12 12.82 9.95
N SER A 128 4.77 12.60 11.22
CA SER A 128 5.49 13.14 12.38
C SER A 128 6.34 12.07 13.05
N ASN A 129 5.71 11.01 13.59
CA ASN A 129 6.39 10.00 14.39
C ASN A 129 5.72 8.62 14.23
N ARG A 130 6.47 7.56 14.57
CA ARG A 130 5.98 6.18 14.63
C ARG A 130 6.20 5.64 16.03
N PHE A 131 5.23 4.87 16.53
CA PHE A 131 5.28 4.31 17.87
C PHE A 131 4.87 2.85 17.86
N ASP A 132 5.50 2.04 18.72
CA ASP A 132 5.06 0.68 18.98
C ASP A 132 3.71 0.64 19.70
N LYS A 133 3.17 -0.56 19.90
CA LYS A 133 1.90 -0.77 20.62
C LYS A 133 1.88 -0.27 22.06
N ASN A 134 3.04 -0.03 22.68
CA ASN A 134 3.18 0.50 24.03
C ASN A 134 3.41 2.03 24.05
N GLY A 135 3.44 2.68 22.88
CA GLY A 135 3.69 4.12 22.76
C GLY A 135 5.17 4.51 22.82
N LYS A 136 6.09 3.56 22.69
CA LYS A 136 7.51 3.86 22.54
C LYS A 136 7.81 4.21 21.10
N GLU A 137 8.48 5.33 20.87
CA GLU A 137 8.87 5.76 19.53
C GLU A 137 9.79 4.72 18.85
N LEU A 138 9.52 4.46 17.57
CA LEU A 138 10.27 3.56 16.71
C LEU A 138 11.05 4.36 15.67
N ASP A 139 12.24 3.86 15.33
CA ASP A 139 13.01 4.39 14.21
C ASP A 139 12.30 4.09 12.88
N TRP A 140 12.34 5.05 11.95
CA TRP A 140 11.64 4.99 10.67
C TRP A 140 12.07 3.78 9.83
N GLY A 141 13.35 3.42 9.90
CA GLY A 141 13.92 2.26 9.21
C GLY A 141 13.59 0.90 9.84
N ASN A 142 12.91 0.87 10.99
CA ASN A 142 12.63 -0.36 11.72
C ASN A 142 11.16 -0.42 12.17
N PRO A 143 10.22 -0.73 11.24
CA PRO A 143 8.79 -0.79 11.53
C PRO A 143 8.36 -1.92 12.48
N GLY A 144 9.31 -2.63 13.09
CA GLY A 144 9.05 -3.83 13.88
C GLY A 144 8.93 -5.07 12.99
N SER A 145 9.34 -6.22 13.53
CA SER A 145 9.38 -7.52 12.80
C SER A 145 8.00 -8.05 12.40
N GLU A 146 6.94 -7.46 12.92
CA GLU A 146 5.54 -7.84 12.70
C GLU A 146 4.89 -7.04 11.56
N TYR A 147 5.50 -5.92 11.12
CA TYR A 147 5.00 -5.17 9.96
C TYR A 147 5.24 -5.94 8.66
N ARG A 148 4.25 -5.86 7.77
CA ARG A 148 4.25 -6.51 6.47
C ARG A 148 3.91 -5.48 5.39
N ALA A 149 4.94 -4.85 4.79
CA ALA A 149 4.73 -3.99 3.62
C ALA A 149 4.27 -4.82 2.41
N LEU A 150 3.32 -4.31 1.63
CA LEU A 150 2.85 -4.97 0.39
C LEU A 150 3.99 -5.30 -0.58
N GLN A 151 5.02 -4.45 -0.65
CA GLN A 151 6.11 -4.58 -1.62
C GLN A 151 7.24 -5.52 -1.17
N ASN A 152 7.25 -5.98 0.09
CA ASN A 152 8.41 -6.68 0.68
C ASN A 152 8.34 -8.21 0.64
N TYR A 153 7.38 -8.81 -0.07
CA TYR A 153 7.15 -10.27 -0.01
C TYR A 153 6.84 -10.90 -1.36
N SER A 154 7.55 -10.49 -2.42
CA SER A 154 7.70 -11.37 -3.57
C SER A 154 8.66 -12.51 -3.17
N ASP A 155 8.13 -13.51 -2.47
CA ASP A 155 8.73 -14.85 -2.45
C ASP A 155 8.42 -15.61 -3.78
N TYR A 156 7.82 -14.91 -4.75
CA TYR A 156 7.72 -15.26 -6.16
C TYR A 156 8.76 -14.50 -6.98
#